data_AF-A0A942C566-F1
#
_entry.id   AF-A0A942C566-F1
#
_cell.length_a   1.000
_cell.length_b   1.000
_cell.length_c   1.000
_cell.angle_alpha   90.00
_cell.angle_beta   90.00
_cell.angle_gamma   90.00
#
_symmetry.space_group_name_H-M   'P 1'
#
loop_
_entity.id
_entity.type
_entity.pdbx_description
1 polymer ?
#
loop_
_entity_poly.entity_id
_entity_poly.type
_entity_poly.pdbx_seq_one_letter_code
_entity_poly.pdbx_strand_id
1 'polypeptide(L)'
;MIPQRIVKWFILVVIVAAVIFHHSAQAHQQPAPAEPKNLQVFSGLSRPQVMQVMGDWVTALGVDCSYCHQASFEAETPRKQIARQMQREYVAALRHSDGSAIRCQDCHQGRANMLSVQASAYGKSSAGNPALRALRVKLKSAGVVLWRASTKVRFLPKDRFMERMLSFNQALGVNCSYCHKKGDYESETPHKQTARLMMKEFSAKLTKPDGKPASCSDCHQGYARPLARFKSK
;
A
#
# COMPACT_ATOMS: atom_id res chain seq x y z
N MET A 1 65.23 31.31 -35.64
CA MET A 1 65.79 30.10 -34.98
C MET A 1 65.23 30.04 -33.57
N ILE A 2 64.32 29.10 -33.28
CA ILE A 2 63.66 28.98 -31.97
C ILE A 2 64.64 28.31 -31.00
N PRO A 3 64.89 28.86 -29.80
CA PRO A 3 65.87 28.32 -28.87
C PRO A 3 65.46 26.92 -28.39
N GLN A 4 66.36 25.96 -28.59
CA GLN A 4 66.17 24.52 -28.32
C GLN A 4 65.67 24.20 -26.90
N ARG A 5 65.90 25.08 -25.93
CA ARG A 5 65.43 24.93 -24.54
C ARG A 5 63.92 25.10 -24.41
N ILE A 6 63.30 25.96 -25.22
CA ILE A 6 61.84 26.19 -25.22
C ILE A 6 61.12 25.00 -25.85
N VAL A 7 61.66 24.44 -26.93
CA VAL A 7 61.11 23.24 -27.60
C VAL A 7 61.11 22.04 -26.65
N LYS A 8 62.20 21.83 -25.90
CA LYS A 8 62.28 20.72 -24.92
C LYS A 8 61.28 20.88 -23.77
N TRP A 9 61.07 22.11 -23.27
CA TRP A 9 60.09 22.38 -22.22
C TRP A 9 58.65 22.18 -22.71
N PHE A 10 58.33 22.62 -23.93
CA PHE A 10 57.01 22.39 -24.53
C PHE A 10 56.72 20.90 -24.73
N ILE A 11 57.69 20.11 -25.22
CA ILE A 11 57.52 18.66 -25.39
C ILE A 11 57.28 17.97 -24.03
N LEU A 12 58.01 18.35 -22.98
CA LEU A 12 57.83 17.80 -21.64
C LEU A 12 56.45 18.11 -21.06
N VAL A 13 55.95 19.34 -21.23
CA VAL A 13 54.61 19.74 -20.77
C VAL A 13 53.50 19.01 -21.52
N VAL A 14 53.65 18.81 -22.84
CA VAL A 14 52.68 18.06 -23.65
C VAL A 14 52.63 16.58 -23.26
N ILE A 15 53.77 15.96 -22.96
CA ILE A 15 53.83 14.56 -22.51
C ILE A 15 53.19 14.40 -21.13
N VAL A 16 53.48 15.31 -20.19
CA VAL A 16 52.88 15.28 -18.85
C VAL A 16 51.37 15.49 -18.92
N ALA A 17 50.89 16.43 -19.75
CA ALA A 17 49.46 16.61 -19.99
C ALA A 17 48.82 15.34 -20.59
N ALA A 18 49.45 14.71 -21.59
CA ALA A 18 48.93 13.48 -22.21
C ALA A 18 48.82 12.30 -21.22
N VAL A 19 49.74 12.19 -20.25
CA VAL A 19 49.68 11.17 -19.19
C VAL A 19 48.57 11.46 -18.17
N ILE A 20 48.35 12.73 -17.82
CA ILE A 20 47.23 13.15 -16.94
C ILE A 20 45.87 12.91 -17.64
N PHE A 21 45.78 13.14 -18.96
CA PHE A 21 44.58 12.83 -19.74
C PHE A 21 44.31 11.31 -19.84
N HIS A 22 45.34 10.46 -19.93
CA HIS A 22 45.17 9.00 -19.97
C HIS A 22 44.70 8.39 -18.64
N HIS A 23 45.07 8.97 -17.50
CA HIS A 23 44.68 8.42 -16.19
C HIS A 23 43.19 8.65 -15.85
N SER A 24 42.53 9.59 -16.52
CA SER A 24 41.12 9.91 -16.30
C SER A 24 40.14 8.96 -17.01
N ALA A 25 40.62 8.16 -17.98
CA ALA A 25 39.76 7.29 -18.80
C ALA A 25 39.51 5.90 -18.18
N GLN A 26 40.12 5.58 -17.04
CA GLN A 26 39.88 4.34 -16.29
C GLN A 26 38.93 4.56 -15.10
N ALA A 27 37.83 5.28 -15.33
CA ALA A 27 36.69 5.22 -14.43
C ALA A 27 36.02 3.83 -14.58
N HIS A 28 36.40 2.93 -13.67
CA HIS A 28 35.67 1.71 -13.27
C HIS A 28 34.83 1.01 -14.35
N GLN A 29 35.46 0.21 -15.20
CA GLN A 29 34.81 -0.98 -15.75
C GLN A 29 34.86 -2.09 -14.69
N GLN A 30 34.08 -1.94 -13.60
CA GLN A 30 33.76 -3.09 -12.77
C GLN A 30 32.92 -4.05 -13.62
N PRO A 31 33.27 -5.36 -13.71
CA PRO A 31 32.43 -6.32 -14.40
C PRO A 31 31.01 -6.22 -13.84
N ALA A 32 30.03 -6.11 -14.75
CA ALA A 32 28.64 -5.94 -14.37
C ALA A 32 28.27 -7.00 -13.32
N PRO A 33 27.83 -6.58 -12.12
CA PRO A 33 27.51 -7.53 -11.07
C PRO A 33 26.44 -8.50 -11.57
N ALA A 34 26.65 -9.80 -11.32
CA ALA A 34 25.88 -10.90 -11.88
C ALA A 34 24.36 -10.64 -11.83
N GLU A 35 23.67 -11.00 -12.91
CA GLU A 35 22.23 -10.78 -13.01
C GLU A 35 21.49 -11.47 -11.86
N PRO A 36 20.49 -10.79 -11.26
CA PRO A 36 19.65 -11.36 -10.21
C PRO A 36 18.96 -12.63 -10.73
N LYS A 37 19.00 -13.69 -9.92
CA LYS A 37 18.38 -14.98 -10.27
C LYS A 37 16.94 -14.99 -9.73
N ASN A 38 16.15 -16.01 -10.10
CA ASN A 38 14.80 -16.27 -9.56
C ASN A 38 13.82 -15.06 -9.56
N LEU A 39 13.90 -14.20 -10.59
CA LEU A 39 12.93 -13.12 -10.79
C LEU A 39 11.66 -13.65 -11.46
N GLN A 40 10.62 -13.87 -10.66
CA GLN A 40 9.34 -14.42 -11.16
C GLN A 40 8.38 -13.35 -11.70
N VAL A 41 8.41 -12.14 -11.17
CA VAL A 41 7.48 -11.06 -11.55
C VAL A 41 8.17 -9.99 -12.39
N PHE A 42 9.47 -9.80 -12.21
CA PHE A 42 10.28 -8.78 -12.87
C PHE A 42 11.34 -9.39 -13.79
N SER A 43 11.01 -10.51 -14.44
CA SER A 43 11.90 -11.17 -15.40
C SER A 43 12.30 -10.20 -16.52
N GLY A 44 13.59 -10.12 -16.84
CA GLY A 44 14.12 -9.25 -17.89
C GLY A 44 14.58 -7.86 -17.44
N LEU A 45 14.48 -7.53 -16.14
CA LEU A 45 15.09 -6.32 -15.60
C LEU A 45 16.58 -6.52 -15.29
N SER A 46 17.40 -5.53 -15.62
CA SER A 46 18.80 -5.48 -15.20
C SER A 46 18.93 -5.32 -13.68
N ARG A 47 20.08 -5.72 -13.12
CA ARG A 47 20.34 -5.58 -11.67
C ARG A 47 20.10 -4.16 -11.14
N PRO A 48 20.54 -3.07 -11.80
CA PRO A 48 20.24 -1.71 -11.34
C PRO A 48 18.74 -1.40 -11.28
N GLN A 49 17.98 -1.83 -12.29
CA GLN A 49 16.53 -1.64 -12.32
C GLN A 49 15.83 -2.40 -11.20
N VAL A 50 16.25 -3.63 -10.94
CA VAL A 50 15.71 -4.43 -9.82
C VAL A 50 16.00 -3.74 -8.48
N MET A 51 17.22 -3.24 -8.29
CA MET A 51 17.58 -2.51 -7.07
C MET A 51 16.75 -1.24 -6.87
N GLN A 52 16.41 -0.53 -7.96
CA GLN A 52 15.51 0.61 -7.90
C GLN A 52 14.12 0.20 -7.41
N VAL A 53 13.53 -0.85 -7.99
CA VAL A 53 12.22 -1.38 -7.55
C VAL A 53 12.25 -1.81 -6.08
N MET A 54 13.31 -2.49 -5.65
CA MET A 54 13.46 -2.89 -4.24
C MET A 54 13.56 -1.68 -3.31
N GLY A 55 14.24 -0.61 -3.73
CA GLY A 55 14.31 0.65 -2.99
C GLY A 55 12.94 1.34 -2.85
N ASP A 56 12.15 1.35 -3.91
CA ASP A 56 10.78 1.88 -3.88
C ASP A 56 9.89 1.06 -2.93
N TRP A 57 10.05 -0.26 -2.92
CA TRP A 57 9.31 -1.16 -2.04
C TRP A 57 9.68 -0.97 -0.56
N VAL A 58 10.98 -0.86 -0.25
CA VAL A 58 11.50 -0.54 1.09
C VAL A 58 10.90 0.75 1.60
N THR A 59 10.91 1.80 0.77
CA THR A 59 10.34 3.11 1.11
C THR A 59 8.84 3.02 1.34
N ALA A 60 8.11 2.36 0.43
CA ALA A 60 6.67 2.26 0.51
C ALA A 60 6.16 1.47 1.72
N LEU A 61 6.92 0.45 2.14
CA LEU A 61 6.59 -0.42 3.25
C LEU A 61 7.18 0.09 4.58
N GLY A 62 8.16 1.00 4.55
CA GLY A 62 8.86 1.48 5.74
C GLY A 62 9.67 0.38 6.42
N VAL A 63 10.33 -0.47 5.64
CA VAL A 63 11.09 -1.65 6.11
C VAL A 63 12.46 -1.71 5.46
N ASP A 64 13.39 -2.48 6.02
CA ASP A 64 14.70 -2.73 5.42
C ASP A 64 14.74 -4.01 4.58
N CYS A 65 15.87 -4.28 3.91
CA CYS A 65 16.06 -5.45 3.05
C CYS A 65 15.85 -6.79 3.78
N SER A 66 16.29 -6.89 5.04
CA SER A 66 16.19 -8.11 5.85
C SER A 66 14.75 -8.42 6.25
N TYR A 67 13.84 -7.46 6.09
CA TYR A 67 12.42 -7.70 6.28
C TYR A 67 11.92 -8.80 5.35
N CYS A 68 12.33 -8.80 4.08
CA CYS A 68 11.91 -9.79 3.09
C CYS A 68 13.00 -10.80 2.72
N HIS A 69 14.28 -10.39 2.75
CA HIS A 69 15.40 -11.22 2.33
C HIS A 69 16.15 -11.81 3.52
N GLN A 70 16.81 -12.94 3.28
CA GLN A 70 17.83 -13.51 4.17
C GLN A 70 19.23 -13.27 3.59
N ALA A 71 20.28 -13.77 4.26
CA ALA A 71 21.66 -13.64 3.80
C ALA A 71 21.85 -14.04 2.31
N SER A 72 21.10 -15.06 1.86
CA SER A 72 20.89 -15.32 0.43
C SER A 72 19.63 -14.60 -0.07
N PHE A 73 19.79 -13.55 -0.86
CA PHE A 73 18.67 -12.76 -1.42
C PHE A 73 17.76 -13.57 -2.34
N GLU A 74 18.29 -14.64 -2.93
CA GLU A 74 17.59 -15.54 -3.84
C GLU A 74 16.60 -16.45 -3.10
N ALA A 75 16.91 -16.77 -1.85
CA ALA A 75 16.11 -17.69 -1.06
C ALA A 75 14.68 -17.18 -0.89
N GLU A 76 13.78 -18.16 -0.84
CA GLU A 76 12.36 -17.91 -0.68
C GLU A 76 11.99 -17.75 0.78
N THR A 77 11.29 -16.65 1.08
CA THR A 77 10.76 -16.36 2.41
C THR A 77 9.24 -16.13 2.29
N PRO A 78 8.47 -16.36 3.37
CA PRO A 78 7.03 -16.08 3.37
C PRO A 78 6.71 -14.62 2.98
N ARG A 79 7.56 -13.66 3.40
CA ARG A 79 7.38 -12.24 3.06
C ARG A 79 7.70 -11.93 1.59
N LYS A 80 8.71 -12.58 1.00
CA LYS A 80 8.99 -12.48 -0.45
C LYS A 80 7.83 -13.05 -1.28
N GLN A 81 7.23 -14.17 -0.84
CA GLN A 81 6.02 -14.72 -1.46
C GLN A 81 4.84 -13.75 -1.39
N ILE A 82 4.60 -13.15 -0.22
CA ILE A 82 3.59 -12.11 -0.03
C ILE A 82 3.84 -10.92 -0.95
N ALA A 83 5.07 -10.41 -1.04
CA ALA A 83 5.41 -9.28 -1.91
C ALA A 83 5.13 -9.58 -3.39
N ARG A 84 5.45 -10.79 -3.85
CA ARG A 84 5.11 -11.22 -5.23
C ARG A 84 3.60 -11.30 -5.46
N GLN A 85 2.84 -11.78 -4.48
CA GLN A 85 1.40 -11.78 -4.57
C GLN A 85 0.83 -10.36 -4.61
N MET A 86 1.32 -9.47 -3.76
CA MET A 86 0.96 -8.04 -3.78
C MET A 86 1.19 -7.42 -5.15
N GLN A 87 2.32 -7.72 -5.78
CA GLN A 87 2.61 -7.21 -7.11
C GLN A 87 1.65 -7.76 -8.18
N ARG A 88 1.36 -9.07 -8.16
CA ARG A 88 0.53 -9.73 -9.20
C ARG A 88 -0.96 -9.46 -9.05
N GLU A 89 -1.49 -9.62 -7.84
CA GLU A 89 -2.93 -9.63 -7.60
C GLU A 89 -3.48 -8.25 -7.27
N TYR A 90 -2.64 -7.32 -6.82
CA TYR A 90 -3.09 -5.99 -6.42
C TYR A 90 -2.50 -4.94 -7.34
N VAL A 91 -1.18 -4.77 -7.38
CA VAL A 91 -0.53 -3.71 -8.16
C VAL A 91 -0.80 -3.87 -9.67
N ALA A 92 -0.62 -5.08 -10.20
CA ALA A 92 -0.84 -5.31 -11.63
C ALA A 92 -2.32 -5.32 -12.01
N ALA A 93 -3.21 -5.81 -11.13
CA ALA A 93 -4.61 -6.05 -11.45
C ALA A 93 -5.56 -4.89 -11.10
N LEU A 94 -5.26 -4.07 -10.09
CA LEU A 94 -6.15 -3.00 -9.63
C LEU A 94 -5.71 -1.64 -10.14
N ARG A 95 -6.68 -0.73 -10.26
CA ARG A 95 -6.46 0.68 -10.62
C ARG A 95 -7.20 1.59 -9.65
N HIS A 96 -6.74 2.83 -9.56
CA HIS A 96 -7.54 3.89 -8.97
C HIS A 96 -8.82 4.09 -9.79
N SER A 97 -9.84 4.74 -9.21
CA SER A 97 -11.11 5.01 -9.90
C SER A 97 -10.96 5.92 -11.12
N ASP A 98 -9.86 6.67 -11.21
CA ASP A 98 -9.48 7.49 -12.38
C ASP A 98 -8.69 6.71 -13.44
N GLY A 99 -8.48 5.40 -13.24
CA GLY A 99 -7.74 4.52 -14.15
C GLY A 99 -6.22 4.53 -13.94
N SER A 100 -5.68 5.39 -13.06
CA SER A 100 -4.24 5.42 -12.81
C SER A 100 -3.74 4.14 -12.12
N ALA A 101 -2.50 3.76 -12.41
CA ALA A 101 -1.88 2.58 -11.83
C ALA A 101 -1.61 2.79 -10.33
N ILE A 102 -1.96 1.78 -9.53
CA ILE A 102 -1.64 1.82 -8.11
C ILE A 102 -0.18 1.44 -7.87
N ARG A 103 0.39 1.95 -6.79
CA ARG A 103 1.74 1.64 -6.30
C ARG A 103 1.67 1.19 -4.85
N CYS A 104 2.72 0.52 -4.36
CA CYS A 104 2.81 0.07 -2.97
C CYS A 104 2.54 1.23 -1.98
N GLN A 105 3.04 2.44 -2.29
CA GLN A 105 2.88 3.65 -1.48
C GLN A 105 1.43 4.10 -1.34
N ASP A 106 0.58 3.88 -2.34
CA ASP A 106 -0.81 4.35 -2.33
C ASP A 106 -1.63 3.70 -1.21
N CYS A 107 -1.25 2.48 -0.84
CA CYS A 107 -1.89 1.73 0.22
C CYS A 107 -1.03 1.72 1.50
N HIS A 108 0.27 1.40 1.39
CA HIS A 108 1.12 1.17 2.55
C HIS A 108 1.59 2.44 3.26
N GLN A 109 1.85 3.53 2.52
CA GLN A 109 2.22 4.83 3.10
C GLN A 109 3.34 4.75 4.17
N GLY A 110 4.38 3.95 3.92
CA GLY A 110 5.48 3.72 4.86
C GLY A 110 5.17 2.69 5.96
N ARG A 111 4.14 1.85 5.78
CA ARG A 111 3.69 0.87 6.78
C ARG A 111 3.42 -0.49 6.14
N ALA A 112 4.26 -1.48 6.44
CA ALA A 112 4.07 -2.85 5.95
C ALA A 112 2.72 -3.47 6.38
N ASN A 113 2.14 -3.02 7.50
CA ASN A 113 0.79 -3.37 7.91
C ASN A 113 -0.10 -2.12 8.01
N MET A 114 -0.98 -1.95 7.01
CA MET A 114 -1.87 -0.80 6.88
C MET A 114 -2.87 -0.67 8.03
N LEU A 115 -3.27 -1.79 8.63
CA LEU A 115 -4.33 -1.84 9.65
C LEU A 115 -3.80 -1.85 11.08
N SER A 116 -2.48 -1.76 11.29
CA SER A 116 -1.88 -1.95 12.62
C SER A 116 -1.98 -0.75 13.56
N VAL A 117 -2.33 0.48 13.12
CA VAL A 117 -2.38 1.66 14.03
C VAL A 117 -3.52 2.66 13.73
N GLN A 118 -4.40 2.43 12.75
CA GLN A 118 -5.43 3.43 12.38
C GLN A 118 -6.79 3.30 13.11
N ALA A 119 -6.90 2.52 14.19
CA ALA A 119 -8.06 2.62 15.08
C ALA A 119 -8.13 3.97 15.81
N SER A 120 -7.00 4.68 15.93
CA SER A 120 -6.93 5.95 16.69
C SER A 120 -7.49 7.18 15.96
N ALA A 121 -7.51 7.19 14.62
CA ALA A 121 -8.00 8.35 13.86
C ALA A 121 -9.54 8.37 13.75
N TYR A 122 -10.19 7.20 13.82
CA TYR A 122 -11.65 7.10 13.69
C TYR A 122 -12.40 7.20 15.03
N GLY A 123 -11.69 7.15 16.16
CA GLY A 123 -12.27 7.26 17.51
C GLY A 123 -12.53 8.69 18.01
N LYS A 124 -12.17 9.75 17.26
CA LYS A 124 -12.35 11.16 17.69
C LYS A 124 -13.47 11.94 16.98
N SER A 125 -14.31 11.30 16.16
CA SER A 125 -15.35 12.01 15.38
C SER A 125 -16.80 11.74 15.81
N SER A 126 -17.03 11.02 16.91
CA SER A 126 -18.39 10.83 17.47
C SER A 126 -18.68 11.68 18.70
N ALA A 127 -17.82 12.64 19.04
CA ALA A 127 -18.26 13.82 19.77
C ALA A 127 -19.11 14.67 18.80
N GLY A 128 -20.36 14.23 18.57
CA GLY A 128 -21.33 15.00 17.80
C GLY A 128 -21.34 16.43 18.32
N ASN A 129 -21.43 17.39 17.39
CA ASN A 129 -21.39 18.83 17.66
C ASN A 129 -22.08 19.14 19.01
N PRO A 130 -21.38 19.71 20.00
CA PRO A 130 -21.92 19.91 21.34
C PRO A 130 -23.21 20.74 21.34
N ALA A 131 -23.38 21.64 20.38
CA ALA A 131 -24.64 22.37 20.18
C ALA A 131 -25.78 21.43 19.73
N LEU A 132 -25.52 20.49 18.82
CA LEU A 132 -26.50 19.48 18.39
C LEU A 132 -26.82 18.47 19.50
N ARG A 133 -25.87 18.20 20.40
CA ARG A 133 -26.06 17.34 21.56
C ARG A 133 -26.91 18.02 22.64
N ALA A 134 -26.64 19.30 22.93
CA ALA A 134 -27.45 20.11 23.84
C ALA A 134 -28.88 20.34 23.31
N LEU A 135 -29.01 20.58 22.00
CA LEU A 135 -30.29 20.71 21.32
C LEU A 135 -31.09 19.39 21.38
N ARG A 136 -30.45 18.23 21.14
CA ARG A 136 -31.08 16.91 21.26
C ARG A 136 -31.59 16.61 22.67
N VAL A 137 -30.85 17.00 23.71
CA VAL A 137 -31.28 16.85 25.11
C VAL A 137 -32.50 17.72 25.38
N LYS A 138 -32.47 19.01 24.99
CA LYS A 138 -33.61 19.92 25.17
C LYS A 138 -34.87 19.47 24.42
N LEU A 139 -34.75 18.96 23.18
CA LEU A 139 -35.90 18.49 22.41
C LEU A 139 -36.49 17.16 22.92
N LYS A 140 -35.66 16.23 23.44
CA LYS A 140 -36.15 15.04 24.13
C LYS A 140 -36.94 15.40 25.40
N SER A 141 -36.46 16.37 26.18
CA SER A 141 -37.14 16.84 27.40
C SER A 141 -38.44 17.59 27.10
N ALA A 142 -38.59 18.15 25.89
CA ALA A 142 -39.79 18.85 25.43
C ALA A 142 -40.79 17.92 24.70
N GLY A 143 -40.60 16.60 24.71
CA GLY A 143 -41.48 15.65 24.00
C GLY A 143 -41.37 15.69 22.47
N VAL A 144 -40.40 16.42 21.92
CA VAL A 144 -40.18 16.54 20.48
C VAL A 144 -39.21 15.46 20.03
N VAL A 145 -39.74 14.40 19.43
CA VAL A 145 -38.93 13.39 18.74
C VAL A 145 -38.40 14.00 17.45
N LEU A 146 -37.17 14.52 17.49
CA LEU A 146 -36.42 14.80 16.26
C LEU A 146 -36.04 13.47 15.61
N TRP A 147 -36.95 12.94 14.79
CA TRP A 147 -36.55 11.98 13.77
C TRP A 147 -35.59 12.72 12.83
N ARG A 148 -34.37 12.19 12.66
CA ARG A 148 -33.48 12.68 11.62
C ARG A 148 -34.16 12.47 10.28
N ALA A 149 -34.87 13.49 9.80
CA ALA A 149 -35.14 13.68 8.39
C ALA A 149 -33.81 14.07 7.72
N SER A 150 -32.87 13.14 7.67
CA SER A 150 -31.72 13.24 6.79
C SER A 150 -32.23 12.91 5.39
N THR A 151 -32.76 13.94 4.74
CA THR A 151 -33.04 14.00 3.32
C THR A 151 -31.78 13.50 2.57
N LYS A 152 -31.94 12.34 1.92
CA LYS A 152 -30.94 11.51 1.22
C LYS A 152 -30.12 10.48 2.02
N VAL A 153 -30.64 9.90 3.11
CA VAL A 153 -30.28 8.50 3.40
C VAL A 153 -31.15 7.62 2.52
N ARG A 154 -30.59 7.04 1.45
CA ARG A 154 -31.23 5.92 0.75
C ARG A 154 -31.36 4.79 1.77
N PHE A 155 -32.51 4.72 2.45
CA PHE A 155 -32.85 3.55 3.24
C PHE A 155 -32.97 2.39 2.27
N LEU A 156 -31.98 1.50 2.29
CA LEU A 156 -32.13 0.19 1.69
C LEU A 156 -33.29 -0.50 2.44
N PRO A 157 -34.22 -1.16 1.73
CA PRO A 157 -35.16 -2.08 2.35
C PRO A 157 -34.39 -3.01 3.30
N LYS A 158 -34.97 -3.36 4.45
CA LYS A 158 -34.30 -4.17 5.49
C LYS A 158 -33.66 -5.42 4.92
N ASP A 159 -34.34 -6.06 3.96
CA ASP A 159 -33.86 -7.27 3.30
C ASP A 159 -32.57 -7.03 2.51
N ARG A 160 -32.50 -5.93 1.74
CA ARG A 160 -31.29 -5.55 1.00
C ARG A 160 -30.15 -5.10 1.91
N PHE A 161 -30.46 -4.52 3.06
CA PHE A 161 -29.46 -4.20 4.07
C PHE A 161 -28.85 -5.48 4.65
N MET A 162 -29.68 -6.46 5.02
CA MET A 162 -29.23 -7.74 5.54
C MET A 162 -28.45 -8.55 4.50
N GLU A 163 -28.89 -8.56 3.24
CA GLU A 163 -28.14 -9.18 2.13
C GLU A 163 -26.72 -8.63 2.03
N ARG A 164 -26.55 -7.31 2.15
CA ARG A 164 -25.22 -6.67 2.17
C ARG A 164 -24.39 -7.10 3.38
N MET A 165 -24.98 -7.22 4.57
CA MET A 165 -24.24 -7.69 5.74
C MET A 165 -23.82 -9.16 5.61
N LEU A 166 -24.66 -9.98 5.00
CA LEU A 166 -24.33 -11.38 4.70
C LEU A 166 -23.22 -11.50 3.65
N SER A 167 -23.19 -10.64 2.63
CA SER A 167 -22.10 -10.66 1.64
C SER A 167 -20.75 -10.28 2.25
N PHE A 168 -20.73 -9.41 3.28
CA PHE A 168 -19.51 -9.15 4.05
C PHE A 168 -19.04 -10.37 4.84
N ASN A 169 -19.95 -11.06 5.52
CA ASN A 169 -19.63 -12.30 6.23
C ASN A 169 -19.02 -13.35 5.29
N GLN A 170 -19.61 -13.53 4.10
CA GLN A 170 -19.11 -14.45 3.09
C GLN A 170 -17.72 -14.06 2.57
N ALA A 171 -17.52 -12.78 2.22
CA ALA A 171 -16.25 -12.31 1.68
C ALA A 171 -15.11 -12.38 2.70
N LEU A 172 -15.41 -12.17 3.99
CA LEU A 172 -14.43 -12.16 5.08
C LEU A 172 -14.29 -13.53 5.77
N GLY A 173 -15.21 -14.47 5.55
CA GLY A 173 -15.24 -15.76 6.25
C GLY A 173 -15.51 -15.62 7.76
N VAL A 174 -16.35 -14.66 8.14
CA VAL A 174 -16.69 -14.36 9.55
C VAL A 174 -18.19 -14.36 9.80
N ASN A 175 -18.59 -14.24 11.06
CA ASN A 175 -19.98 -14.12 11.48
C ASN A 175 -20.29 -12.70 11.99
N CYS A 176 -21.57 -12.44 12.27
CA CYS A 176 -22.03 -11.13 12.73
C CYS A 176 -21.33 -10.66 14.02
N SER A 177 -21.03 -11.58 14.97
CA SER A 177 -20.37 -11.23 16.23
C SER A 177 -18.91 -10.81 16.09
N TYR A 178 -18.30 -11.05 14.92
CA TYR A 178 -16.96 -10.54 14.62
C TYR A 178 -16.94 -9.00 14.60
N CYS A 179 -18.01 -8.40 14.05
CA CYS A 179 -18.14 -6.95 13.90
C CYS A 179 -19.16 -6.32 14.87
N HIS A 180 -20.19 -7.04 15.29
CA HIS A 180 -21.30 -6.49 16.06
C HIS A 180 -21.36 -7.04 17.48
N LYS A 181 -21.81 -6.21 18.42
CA LYS A 181 -22.16 -6.66 19.76
C LYS A 181 -23.54 -7.30 19.74
N LYS A 182 -23.70 -8.47 20.35
CA LYS A 182 -25.00 -9.16 20.46
C LYS A 182 -26.01 -8.23 21.17
N GLY A 183 -27.17 -8.03 20.55
CA GLY A 183 -28.23 -7.15 21.06
C GLY A 183 -28.01 -5.65 20.81
N ASP A 184 -26.86 -5.25 20.26
CA ASP A 184 -26.54 -3.85 19.94
C ASP A 184 -25.70 -3.78 18.65
N TYR A 185 -26.37 -3.99 17.50
CA TYR A 185 -25.75 -3.96 16.18
C TYR A 185 -25.33 -2.55 15.73
N GLU A 186 -25.90 -1.52 16.36
CA GLU A 186 -25.62 -0.12 16.08
C GLU A 186 -24.31 0.34 16.72
N SER A 187 -23.91 -0.25 17.86
CA SER A 187 -22.63 0.06 18.49
C SER A 187 -21.45 -0.03 17.54
N GLU A 188 -20.52 0.91 17.68
CA GLU A 188 -19.26 0.90 16.95
C GLU A 188 -18.25 0.02 17.66
N THR A 189 -17.75 -0.99 16.95
CA THR A 189 -16.65 -1.85 17.40
C THR A 189 -15.41 -1.58 16.55
N PRO A 190 -14.20 -1.96 17.00
CA PRO A 190 -12.99 -1.83 16.19
C PRO A 190 -13.12 -2.49 14.80
N HIS A 191 -13.67 -3.71 14.73
CA HIS A 191 -13.84 -4.41 13.45
C HIS A 191 -14.87 -3.73 12.53
N LYS A 192 -15.96 -3.19 13.10
CA LYS A 192 -16.94 -2.41 12.32
C LYS A 192 -16.32 -1.11 11.78
N GLN A 193 -15.51 -0.43 12.57
CA GLN A 193 -14.76 0.75 12.13
C GLN A 193 -13.77 0.40 11.02
N THR A 194 -13.03 -0.70 11.16
CA THR A 194 -12.14 -1.20 10.10
C THR A 194 -12.91 -1.51 8.83
N ALA A 195 -14.07 -2.20 8.91
CA ALA A 195 -14.89 -2.49 7.74
C ALA A 195 -15.36 -1.21 7.03
N ARG A 196 -15.75 -0.17 7.78
CA ARG A 196 -16.11 1.14 7.21
C ARG A 196 -14.93 1.82 6.53
N LEU A 197 -13.73 1.74 7.12
CA LEU A 197 -12.51 2.22 6.49
C LEU A 197 -12.23 1.46 5.18
N MET A 198 -12.37 0.13 5.18
CA MET A 198 -12.14 -0.70 3.99
C MET A 198 -13.07 -0.29 2.85
N MET A 199 -14.36 -0.13 3.15
CA MET A 199 -15.34 0.31 2.16
C MET A 199 -15.03 1.70 1.61
N LYS A 200 -14.64 2.64 2.48
CA LYS A 200 -14.39 4.04 2.10
C LYS A 200 -13.10 4.23 1.30
N GLU A 201 -12.03 3.57 1.71
CA GLU A 201 -10.70 3.82 1.16
C GLU A 201 -10.33 2.86 0.04
N PHE A 202 -10.91 1.65 0.02
CA PHE A 202 -10.53 0.62 -0.96
C PHE A 202 -11.70 0.35 -1.91
N SER A 203 -12.85 -0.11 -1.41
CA SER A 203 -13.97 -0.47 -2.29
C SER A 203 -14.53 0.71 -3.09
N ALA A 204 -14.49 1.93 -2.53
CA ALA A 204 -14.98 3.12 -3.22
C ALA A 204 -13.95 3.76 -4.17
N LYS A 205 -12.66 3.52 -3.98
CA LYS A 205 -11.58 4.21 -4.71
C LYS A 205 -10.83 3.31 -5.70
N LEU A 206 -10.96 1.99 -5.56
CA LEU A 206 -10.28 1.02 -6.41
C LEU A 206 -11.26 0.38 -7.39
N THR A 207 -10.77 0.13 -8.58
CA THR A 207 -11.48 -0.55 -9.65
C THR A 207 -10.68 -1.74 -10.15
N LYS A 208 -11.40 -2.73 -10.63
CA LYS A 208 -10.87 -3.89 -11.33
C LYS A 208 -10.63 -3.56 -12.82
N PRO A 209 -9.95 -4.43 -13.59
CA PRO A 209 -9.76 -4.22 -15.02
C PRO A 209 -11.07 -4.15 -15.82
N ASP A 210 -12.14 -4.76 -15.30
CA ASP A 210 -13.49 -4.71 -15.88
C ASP A 210 -14.22 -3.37 -15.62
N GLY A 211 -13.56 -2.41 -14.97
CA GLY A 211 -14.12 -1.11 -14.59
C GLY A 211 -15.09 -1.17 -13.40
N LYS A 212 -15.39 -2.36 -12.85
CA LYS A 212 -16.27 -2.47 -11.68
C LYS A 212 -15.49 -2.11 -10.40
N PRO A 213 -16.17 -1.56 -9.39
CA PRO A 213 -15.55 -1.29 -8.09
C PRO A 213 -14.98 -2.56 -7.46
N ALA A 214 -13.87 -2.42 -6.74
CA ALA A 214 -13.30 -3.50 -5.95
C ALA A 214 -14.28 -3.91 -4.83
N SER A 215 -14.54 -5.21 -4.75
CA SER A 215 -15.37 -5.86 -3.75
C SER A 215 -14.51 -6.45 -2.63
N CYS A 216 -15.15 -6.77 -1.50
CA CYS A 216 -14.47 -7.39 -0.36
C CYS A 216 -13.80 -8.72 -0.76
N SER A 217 -14.44 -9.50 -1.63
CA SER A 217 -13.94 -10.80 -2.10
C SER A 217 -12.71 -10.72 -2.98
N ASP A 218 -12.49 -9.61 -3.68
CA ASP A 218 -11.34 -9.45 -4.58
C ASP A 218 -10.02 -9.54 -3.81
N CYS A 219 -10.02 -9.06 -2.55
CA CYS A 219 -8.87 -9.13 -1.66
C CYS A 219 -9.00 -10.26 -0.62
N HIS A 220 -10.14 -10.35 0.06
CA HIS A 220 -10.26 -11.21 1.24
C HIS A 220 -10.44 -12.69 0.92
N GLN A 221 -11.13 -13.04 -0.17
CA GLN A 221 -11.30 -14.42 -0.64
C GLN A 221 -11.71 -15.41 0.48
N GLY A 222 -12.57 -15.00 1.42
CA GLY A 222 -13.01 -15.83 2.55
C GLY A 222 -12.13 -15.75 3.80
N TYR A 223 -11.15 -14.86 3.85
CA TYR A 223 -10.29 -14.64 5.01
C TYR A 223 -10.37 -13.19 5.49
N ALA A 224 -10.63 -13.00 6.79
CA ALA A 224 -10.70 -11.67 7.40
C ALA A 224 -9.40 -10.86 7.21
N ARG A 225 -8.28 -11.53 6.95
CA ARG A 225 -7.02 -10.93 6.52
C ARG A 225 -6.61 -11.54 5.17
N PRO A 226 -6.51 -10.76 4.08
CA PRO A 226 -6.25 -11.24 2.70
C PRO A 226 -5.07 -12.21 2.52
N LEU A 227 -4.09 -12.16 3.43
CA LEU A 227 -2.86 -12.95 3.37
C LEU A 227 -2.69 -13.94 4.53
N ALA A 228 -3.74 -14.24 5.29
CA ALA A 228 -3.66 -15.16 6.43
C ALA A 228 -3.16 -16.57 6.07
N ARG A 229 -3.28 -16.98 4.80
CA ARG A 229 -2.75 -18.26 4.27
C ARG A 229 -1.21 -18.34 4.27
N PHE A 230 -0.52 -17.20 4.19
CA PHE A 230 0.94 -17.11 4.29
C PHE A 230 1.31 -16.73 5.73
N LYS A 231 1.20 -17.68 6.67
CA LYS A 231 1.60 -17.45 8.05
C LYS A 231 3.08 -17.03 8.08
N SER A 232 3.37 -15.82 8.55
CA SER A 232 4.73 -15.47 8.97
C SER A 232 5.05 -16.33 10.18
N LYS A 233 6.03 -17.22 10.05
CA LYS A 233 6.65 -17.85 11.23
C LYS A 233 7.27 -16.76 12.12
#